data_AF-A0A1H0GJA7-F1
#
_entry.id   AF-A0A1H0GJA7-F1
#
_cell.length_a   1.000
_cell.length_b   1.000
_cell.length_c   1.000
_cell.angle_alpha   90.00
_cell.angle_beta   90.00
_cell.angle_gamma   90.00
#
_symmetry.space_group_name_H-M   'P 1'
#
loop_
_entity.id
_entity.type
_entity.pdbx_description
1 polymer ?
#
loop_
_entity_poly.entity_id
_entity_poly.type
_entity_poly.pdbx_seq_one_letter_code
_entity_poly.pdbx_strand_id
1 'polypeptide(L)'
;MKSFSKRTWFKIGTIGIAFMCVLMCGLMYISFRPDTLKMFHFFKVFGLLDYLEELQHNPARVPSWILYNLPDGAWLFAYSILIACFWNFKIKDCWMFVLVMPFICIPHEFLQGLGIMHGTYDPSDVLAYLLAIMAGFTYIYIVHSLAFKDVDRVERRRKSTTKLVLTSLCFALFVLLAIGSDDTVGRISAGTGEVNAVEELWK
;
A
#
# COMPACT_ATOMS: atom_id res chain seq x y z
N MET A 1 -31.84 -18.78 7.55
CA MET A 1 -30.77 -17.82 7.18
C MET A 1 -29.89 -17.60 8.42
N LYS A 2 -28.63 -18.04 8.43
CA LYS A 2 -27.75 -17.84 9.60
C LYS A 2 -27.39 -16.36 9.71
N SER A 3 -27.85 -15.69 10.77
CA SER A 3 -27.44 -14.32 11.08
C SER A 3 -25.94 -14.27 11.25
N PHE A 4 -25.27 -13.39 10.50
CA PHE A 4 -23.84 -13.14 10.68
C PHE A 4 -23.56 -12.59 12.08
N SER A 5 -22.49 -13.07 12.70
CA SER A 5 -22.07 -12.57 14.02
C SER A 5 -21.56 -11.13 13.90
N LYS A 6 -21.69 -10.33 14.98
CA LYS A 6 -21.11 -8.98 15.08
C LYS A 6 -19.66 -8.94 14.58
N ARG A 7 -18.84 -9.92 14.97
CA ARG A 7 -17.43 -10.06 14.55
C ARG A 7 -17.26 -10.20 13.03
N THR A 8 -18.15 -10.96 12.38
CA THR A 8 -18.10 -11.15 10.94
C THR A 8 -18.35 -9.84 10.20
N TRP A 9 -19.29 -9.02 10.67
CA TRP A 9 -19.56 -7.71 10.09
C TRP A 9 -18.37 -6.75 10.18
N PHE A 10 -17.69 -6.69 11.33
CA PHE A 10 -16.47 -5.88 11.47
C PHE A 10 -15.37 -6.34 10.50
N LYS A 11 -15.21 -7.66 10.29
CA LYS A 11 -14.25 -8.18 9.31
C LYS A 11 -14.62 -7.80 7.87
N ILE A 12 -15.88 -7.97 7.49
CA ILE A 12 -16.36 -7.60 6.15
C ILE A 12 -16.16 -6.10 5.92
N GLY A 13 -16.52 -5.26 6.89
CA GLY A 13 -16.31 -3.82 6.82
C GLY A 13 -14.83 -3.45 6.69
N THR A 14 -13.94 -4.12 7.45
CA THR A 14 -12.48 -3.89 7.34
C THR A 14 -11.95 -4.25 5.96
N ILE A 15 -12.35 -5.40 5.41
CA ILE A 15 -11.95 -5.82 4.06
C ILE A 15 -12.47 -4.83 3.01
N GLY A 16 -13.71 -4.36 3.15
CA GLY A 16 -14.28 -3.34 2.28
C GLY A 16 -13.51 -2.02 2.32
N ILE A 17 -13.15 -1.54 3.51
CA ILE A 17 -12.34 -0.32 3.68
C ILE A 17 -10.97 -0.49 3.02
N ALA A 18 -10.28 -1.59 3.28
CA ALA A 18 -8.96 -1.86 2.70
C ALA A 18 -9.02 -1.94 1.17
N PHE A 19 -10.03 -2.62 0.63
CA PHE A 19 -10.24 -2.71 -0.81
C PHE A 19 -10.49 -1.33 -1.44
N MET A 20 -11.31 -0.48 -0.81
CA MET A 20 -11.56 0.88 -1.29
C MET A 20 -10.29 1.73 -1.27
N CYS A 21 -9.47 1.64 -0.22
CA CYS A 21 -8.17 2.33 -0.19
C CYS A 21 -7.28 1.90 -1.36
N VAL A 22 -7.10 0.58 -1.56
CA VAL A 22 -6.25 0.07 -2.65
C VAL A 22 -6.79 0.47 -4.02
N LEU A 23 -8.11 0.38 -4.22
CA LEU A 23 -8.77 0.73 -5.47
C LEU A 23 -8.61 2.21 -5.79
N MET A 24 -8.90 3.09 -4.82
CA MET A 24 -8.77 4.55 -5.01
C MET A 24 -7.33 4.92 -5.35
N CYS A 25 -6.36 4.40 -4.61
CA CYS A 25 -4.94 4.63 -4.90
C CYS A 25 -4.55 4.09 -6.27
N GLY A 26 -4.93 2.85 -6.61
CA GLY A 26 -4.63 2.26 -7.92
C GLY A 26 -5.18 3.09 -9.08
N LEU A 27 -6.41 3.59 -8.95
CA LEU A 27 -7.00 4.52 -9.91
C LEU A 27 -6.23 5.84 -9.99
N MET A 28 -5.76 6.38 -8.86
CA MET A 28 -4.92 7.58 -8.88
C MET A 28 -3.60 7.37 -9.63
N TYR A 29 -2.96 6.19 -9.48
CA TYR A 29 -1.79 5.84 -10.28
C TYR A 29 -2.13 5.79 -11.77
N ILE A 30 -3.21 5.12 -12.17
CA ILE A 30 -3.60 5.02 -13.57
C ILE A 30 -3.94 6.39 -14.18
N SER A 31 -4.68 7.23 -13.46
CA SER A 31 -5.21 8.49 -13.99
C SER A 31 -4.24 9.66 -13.98
N PHE A 32 -3.26 9.71 -13.05
CA PHE A 32 -2.43 10.90 -12.86
C PHE A 32 -0.92 10.65 -12.92
N ARG A 33 -0.46 9.40 -12.83
CA ARG A 33 0.96 9.09 -12.93
C ARG A 33 1.37 8.80 -14.37
N PRO A 34 2.62 9.13 -14.73
CA PRO A 34 3.13 8.83 -16.07
C PRO A 34 3.14 7.32 -16.35
N ASP A 35 3.05 6.99 -17.63
CA ASP A 35 3.11 5.65 -18.22
C ASP A 35 4.48 4.95 -18.06
N THR A 36 5.47 5.62 -17.46
CA THR A 36 6.81 5.08 -17.12
C THR A 36 6.79 4.05 -15.99
N LEU A 37 5.66 3.93 -15.29
CA LEU A 37 5.43 2.95 -14.24
C LEU A 37 5.51 1.52 -14.78
N LYS A 38 6.15 0.61 -14.04
CA LYS A 38 6.25 -0.82 -14.41
C LYS A 38 4.87 -1.44 -14.69
N MET A 39 3.82 -0.96 -14.03
CA MET A 39 2.44 -1.40 -14.24
C MET A 39 1.94 -1.21 -15.69
N PHE A 40 2.35 -0.13 -16.37
CA PHE A 40 1.95 0.12 -17.76
C PHE A 40 2.58 -0.86 -18.75
N HIS A 41 3.74 -1.44 -18.42
CA HIS A 41 4.28 -2.55 -19.21
C HIS A 41 3.35 -3.77 -19.17
N PHE A 42 2.80 -4.10 -18.00
CA PHE A 42 1.80 -5.18 -17.91
C PHE A 42 0.57 -4.84 -18.75
N PHE A 43 0.06 -3.61 -18.69
CA PHE A 43 -1.09 -3.20 -19.50
C PHE A 43 -0.81 -3.22 -21.01
N LYS A 44 0.42 -2.88 -21.43
CA LYS A 44 0.87 -3.00 -22.81
C LYS A 44 0.82 -4.44 -23.30
N VAL A 45 1.26 -5.41 -22.49
CA VAL A 45 1.20 -6.85 -22.82
C VAL A 45 -0.24 -7.32 -23.01
N PHE A 46 -1.20 -6.77 -22.25
CA PHE A 46 -2.62 -7.09 -22.38
C PHE A 46 -3.35 -6.27 -23.45
N GLY A 47 -2.68 -5.36 -24.16
CA GLY A 47 -3.30 -4.51 -25.18
C GLY A 47 -4.27 -3.48 -24.62
N LEU A 48 -4.11 -3.09 -23.35
CA LEU A 48 -4.99 -2.14 -22.65
C LEU A 48 -4.43 -0.71 -22.60
N LEU A 49 -3.23 -0.48 -23.16
CA LEU A 49 -2.51 0.78 -23.02
C LEU A 49 -3.32 1.97 -23.58
N ASP A 50 -3.84 1.83 -24.80
CA ASP A 50 -4.58 2.90 -25.50
C ASP A 50 -5.80 3.38 -24.70
N TYR A 51 -6.53 2.46 -24.05
CA TYR A 51 -7.67 2.81 -23.19
C TYR A 51 -7.26 3.56 -21.92
N LEU A 52 -6.08 3.27 -21.38
CA LEU A 52 -5.58 3.88 -20.14
C LEU A 52 -4.97 5.26 -20.39
N GLU A 53 -4.37 5.48 -21.56
CA GLU A 53 -3.90 6.82 -21.97
C GLU A 53 -5.08 7.80 -22.10
N GLU A 54 -6.24 7.35 -22.59
CA GLU A 54 -7.47 8.17 -22.63
C GLU A 54 -7.99 8.56 -21.22
N LEU A 55 -7.68 7.75 -20.21
CA LEU A 55 -8.04 7.99 -18.80
C LEU A 55 -7.06 8.91 -18.07
N GLN A 56 -5.94 9.30 -18.70
CA GLN A 56 -4.96 10.18 -18.09
C GLN A 56 -5.47 11.62 -17.99
N HIS A 57 -5.20 12.24 -16.85
CA HIS A 57 -5.59 13.59 -16.54
C HIS A 57 -4.38 14.41 -16.11
N ASN A 58 -4.44 15.72 -16.35
CA ASN A 58 -3.35 16.61 -16.00
C ASN A 58 -3.12 16.64 -14.47
N PRO A 59 -1.94 16.20 -13.97
CA PRO A 59 -1.65 16.13 -12.54
C PRO A 59 -1.60 17.51 -11.86
N ALA A 60 -1.39 18.60 -12.62
CA ALA A 60 -1.31 19.95 -12.08
C ALA A 60 -2.60 20.46 -11.40
N ARG A 61 -3.73 19.75 -11.59
CA ARG A 61 -5.01 20.08 -10.96
C ARG A 61 -5.17 19.50 -9.56
N VAL A 62 -4.28 18.60 -9.14
CA VAL A 62 -4.35 17.92 -7.84
C VAL A 62 -3.10 18.28 -7.03
N PRO A 63 -3.23 18.60 -5.73
CA PRO A 63 -2.08 18.83 -4.86
C PRO A 63 -1.08 17.67 -4.94
N SER A 64 0.21 17.99 -5.07
CA SER A 64 1.28 17.00 -5.20
C SER A 64 1.24 15.97 -4.08
N TRP A 65 1.00 16.38 -2.83
CA TRP A 65 0.98 15.46 -1.71
C TRP A 65 -0.13 14.39 -1.79
N ILE A 66 -1.26 14.72 -2.45
CA ILE A 66 -2.34 13.77 -2.70
C ILE A 66 -1.92 12.75 -3.75
N LEU A 67 -1.20 13.16 -4.79
CA LEU A 67 -0.78 12.27 -5.87
C LEU A 67 0.42 11.41 -5.51
N TYR A 68 1.36 11.97 -4.74
CA TYR A 68 2.66 11.36 -4.51
C TYR A 68 2.75 10.64 -3.17
N ASN A 69 2.27 11.23 -2.06
CA ASN A 69 2.52 10.69 -0.72
C ASN A 69 1.30 9.95 -0.11
N LEU A 70 0.08 10.44 -0.39
CA LEU A 70 -1.15 9.82 0.14
C LEU A 70 -1.32 8.35 -0.27
N PRO A 71 -1.05 7.94 -1.52
CA PRO A 71 -1.27 6.57 -1.93
C PRO A 71 -0.40 5.57 -1.17
N ASP A 72 0.85 5.93 -0.91
CA ASP A 72 1.84 5.12 -0.18
C ASP A 72 1.40 4.90 1.28
N GLY A 73 0.95 5.97 1.95
CA GLY A 73 0.35 5.87 3.28
C GLY A 73 -0.93 5.04 3.29
N ALA A 74 -1.82 5.22 2.31
CA ALA A 74 -3.10 4.52 2.24
C ALA A 74 -2.94 3.02 1.97
N TRP A 75 -1.98 2.60 1.15
CA TRP A 75 -1.63 1.20 0.97
C TRP A 75 -1.08 0.58 2.25
N LEU A 76 -0.18 1.28 2.94
CA LEU A 76 0.35 0.79 4.21
C LEU A 76 -0.74 0.67 5.29
N PHE A 77 -1.68 1.61 5.33
CA PHE A 77 -2.85 1.53 6.20
C PHE A 77 -3.73 0.30 5.84
N ALA A 78 -4.07 0.12 4.56
CA ALA A 78 -4.87 -1.00 4.08
C ALA A 78 -4.23 -2.35 4.41
N TYR A 79 -2.92 -2.47 4.20
CA TYR A 79 -2.12 -3.63 4.59
C TYR A 79 -2.26 -3.93 6.09
N SER A 80 -2.03 -2.93 6.93
CA SER A 80 -2.04 -3.07 8.39
C SER A 80 -3.38 -3.60 8.92
N ILE A 81 -4.49 -3.06 8.43
CA ILE A 81 -5.84 -3.48 8.86
C ILE A 81 -6.24 -4.85 8.29
N LEU A 82 -5.77 -5.24 7.10
CA LEU A 82 -6.01 -6.57 6.53
C LEU A 82 -5.27 -7.66 7.31
N ILE A 83 -3.99 -7.44 7.62
CA ILE A 83 -3.22 -8.34 8.47
C ILE A 83 -3.94 -8.51 9.81
N ALA A 84 -4.31 -7.43 10.49
CA ALA A 84 -5.04 -7.53 11.74
C ALA A 84 -6.38 -8.28 11.62
N CYS A 85 -7.11 -8.12 10.51
CA CYS A 85 -8.36 -8.82 10.24
C CYS A 85 -8.20 -10.35 10.24
N PHE A 86 -7.12 -10.87 9.63
CA PHE A 86 -6.80 -12.31 9.63
C PHE A 86 -6.51 -12.83 11.04
N TRP A 87 -5.93 -11.98 11.88
CA TRP A 87 -5.56 -12.27 13.25
C TRP A 87 -6.60 -11.81 14.29
N ASN A 88 -7.85 -11.60 13.87
CA ASN A 88 -8.97 -11.22 14.76
C ASN A 88 -8.69 -9.93 15.57
N PHE A 89 -7.91 -8.99 15.01
CA PHE A 89 -7.51 -7.73 15.64
C PHE A 89 -6.75 -7.91 16.96
N LYS A 90 -6.20 -9.09 17.22
CA LYS A 90 -5.38 -9.36 18.40
C LYS A 90 -3.93 -8.95 18.14
N ILE A 91 -3.60 -7.72 18.52
CA ILE A 91 -2.30 -7.12 18.16
C ILE A 91 -1.11 -7.94 18.66
N LYS A 92 -1.23 -8.59 19.83
CA LYS A 92 -0.17 -9.46 20.39
C LYS A 92 0.23 -10.61 19.46
N ASP A 93 -0.68 -11.04 18.60
CA ASP A 93 -0.46 -12.18 17.71
C ASP A 93 0.03 -11.74 16.31
N CYS A 94 -0.17 -10.46 15.93
CA CYS A 94 0.07 -10.00 14.56
C CYS A 94 0.98 -8.77 14.41
N TRP A 95 1.43 -8.16 15.51
CA TRP A 95 2.22 -6.91 15.47
C TRP A 95 3.45 -7.00 14.57
N MET A 96 4.16 -8.15 14.58
CA MET A 96 5.33 -8.36 13.73
C MET A 96 4.97 -8.31 12.24
N PHE A 97 3.84 -8.92 11.86
CA PHE A 97 3.37 -8.92 10.49
C PHE A 97 2.86 -7.54 10.08
N VAL A 98 2.24 -6.78 10.97
CA VAL A 98 1.84 -5.39 10.68
C VAL A 98 3.07 -4.51 10.44
N LEU A 99 4.13 -4.67 11.25
CA LEU A 99 5.32 -3.82 11.18
C LEU A 99 6.31 -4.19 10.07
N VAL A 100 6.20 -5.35 9.43
CA VAL A 100 7.17 -5.76 8.40
C VAL A 100 7.24 -4.78 7.23
N MET A 101 6.10 -4.27 6.76
CA MET A 101 6.06 -3.29 5.67
C MET A 101 6.66 -1.93 6.06
N PRO A 102 6.30 -1.31 7.19
CA PRO A 102 6.98 -0.13 7.71
C PRO A 102 8.50 -0.28 7.81
N PHE A 103 8.96 -1.45 8.26
CA PHE A 103 10.39 -1.77 8.36
C PHE A 103 11.08 -1.91 7.00
N ILE A 104 10.34 -2.03 5.91
CA ILE A 104 10.88 -2.02 4.55
C ILE A 104 10.80 -0.60 3.98
N CYS A 105 9.61 0.02 3.99
CA CYS A 105 9.36 1.32 3.36
C CYS A 105 10.16 2.46 3.99
N ILE A 106 10.21 2.56 5.32
CA ILE A 106 10.88 3.68 5.98
C ILE A 106 12.39 3.63 5.75
N PRO A 107 13.10 2.51 5.99
CA PRO A 107 14.52 2.42 5.66
C PRO A 107 14.81 2.62 4.17
N HIS A 108 13.91 2.19 3.27
CA HIS A 108 14.04 2.43 1.84
C HIS A 108 14.14 3.94 1.52
N GLU A 109 13.28 4.77 2.10
CA GLU A 109 13.35 6.23 1.97
C GLU A 109 14.67 6.80 2.51
N PHE A 110 15.12 6.35 3.68
CA PHE A 110 16.40 6.79 4.25
C PHE A 110 17.58 6.41 3.34
N LEU A 111 17.57 5.21 2.75
CA LEU A 111 18.61 4.76 1.83
C LEU A 111 18.60 5.56 0.51
N GLN A 112 17.44 6.01 0.04
CA GLN A 112 17.35 6.97 -1.07
C GLN A 112 17.96 8.32 -0.70
N GLY A 113 17.71 8.81 0.52
CA GLY A 113 18.31 10.05 1.02
C GLY A 113 19.84 10.01 1.14
N LEU A 114 20.41 8.81 1.33
CA LEU A 114 21.84 8.57 1.32
C LEU A 114 22.42 8.31 -0.09
N GLY A 115 21.57 8.28 -1.13
CA GLY A 115 21.96 7.97 -2.50
C GLY A 115 22.36 6.50 -2.73
N ILE A 116 22.02 5.59 -1.79
CA ILE A 116 22.35 4.16 -1.89
C ILE A 116 21.34 3.42 -2.77
N MET A 117 20.07 3.86 -2.75
CA MET A 117 18.99 3.28 -3.55
C MET A 117 18.45 4.31 -4.55
N HIS A 118 17.99 3.82 -5.70
CA HIS A 118 17.34 4.66 -6.71
C HIS A 118 16.00 5.20 -6.17
N GLY A 119 15.72 6.46 -6.46
CA GLY A 119 14.49 7.16 -6.06
C GLY A 119 14.77 8.59 -5.63
N THR A 120 13.74 9.28 -5.13
CA THR A 120 13.88 10.62 -4.56
C THR A 120 13.36 10.60 -3.15
N TYR A 121 14.26 10.85 -2.22
CA TYR A 121 13.89 11.04 -0.82
C TYR A 121 12.90 12.20 -0.67
N ASP A 122 11.70 11.89 -0.22
CA ASP A 122 10.69 12.86 0.15
C ASP A 122 10.31 12.66 1.64
N PRO A 123 10.65 13.60 2.54
CA PRO A 123 10.25 13.53 3.94
C PRO A 123 8.73 13.38 4.14
N SER A 124 7.93 13.82 3.18
CA SER A 124 6.47 13.69 3.19
C SER A 124 6.03 12.23 3.04
N ASP A 125 6.80 11.37 2.37
CA ASP A 125 6.55 9.92 2.29
C ASP A 125 6.77 9.26 3.66
N VAL A 126 7.86 9.61 4.33
CA VAL A 126 8.11 9.16 5.72
C VAL A 126 6.98 9.60 6.64
N LEU A 127 6.52 10.85 6.53
CA LEU A 127 5.38 11.35 7.30
C LEU A 127 4.09 10.56 6.99
N ALA A 128 3.81 10.29 5.71
CA ALA A 128 2.65 9.51 5.29
C ALA A 128 2.71 8.08 5.87
N TYR A 129 3.89 7.43 5.86
CA TYR A 129 4.06 6.12 6.48
C TYR A 129 3.82 6.16 7.99
N LEU A 130 4.35 7.16 8.70
CA LEU A 130 4.13 7.30 10.14
C LEU A 130 2.66 7.52 10.48
N LEU A 131 1.97 8.38 9.72
CA LEU A 131 0.52 8.60 9.88
C LEU A 131 -0.28 7.32 9.61
N ALA A 132 0.08 6.57 8.57
CA ALA A 132 -0.57 5.31 8.23
C ALA A 132 -0.40 4.23 9.32
N ILE A 133 0.79 4.13 9.91
CA ILE A 133 1.07 3.24 11.04
C ILE A 133 0.19 3.62 12.22
N MET A 134 0.19 4.89 12.62
CA MET A 134 -0.63 5.37 13.73
C MET A 134 -2.12 5.09 13.49
N ALA A 135 -2.63 5.46 12.32
CA ALA A 135 -4.02 5.21 11.94
C ALA A 135 -4.36 3.72 11.96
N GLY A 136 -3.46 2.87 11.45
CA GLY A 136 -3.62 1.41 11.44
C GLY A 136 -3.72 0.84 12.84
N PHE A 137 -2.78 1.18 13.73
CA PHE A 137 -2.82 0.72 15.13
C PHE A 137 -4.06 1.23 15.88
N THR A 138 -4.44 2.50 15.68
CA THR A 138 -5.66 3.07 16.26
C THR A 138 -6.91 2.32 15.78
N TYR A 139 -7.02 2.05 14.48
CA TYR A 139 -8.12 1.27 13.91
C TYR A 139 -8.20 -0.13 14.53
N ILE A 140 -7.07 -0.83 14.59
CA ILE A 140 -6.99 -2.18 15.16
C ILE A 140 -7.45 -2.17 16.63
N TYR A 141 -6.99 -1.20 17.41
CA TYR A 141 -7.38 -1.05 18.81
C TYR A 141 -8.89 -0.81 18.96
N ILE A 142 -9.47 0.09 18.16
CA ILE A 142 -10.91 0.40 18.20
C ILE A 142 -11.73 -0.86 17.86
N VAL A 143 -11.42 -1.54 16.77
CA VAL A 143 -12.17 -2.73 16.34
C VAL A 143 -12.02 -3.86 17.36
N HIS A 144 -10.82 -4.05 17.92
CA HIS A 144 -10.58 -5.02 18.98
C HIS A 144 -11.48 -4.75 20.19
N SER A 145 -11.47 -3.51 20.69
CA SER A 145 -12.26 -3.09 21.84
C SER A 145 -13.78 -3.27 21.61
N LEU A 146 -14.28 -2.93 20.42
CA LEU A 146 -15.71 -2.96 20.10
C LEU A 146 -16.27 -4.36 19.84
N ALA A 147 -15.47 -5.28 19.30
CA ALA A 147 -15.98 -6.55 18.75
C ALA A 147 -15.19 -7.81 19.14
N PHE A 148 -13.93 -7.69 19.61
CA PHE A 148 -13.05 -8.84 19.82
C PHE A 148 -12.49 -8.98 21.25
N LYS A 149 -12.81 -8.05 22.17
CA LYS A 149 -12.39 -8.10 23.58
C LYS A 149 -12.65 -9.44 24.28
N ASP A 150 -13.76 -10.11 23.97
CA ASP A 150 -14.11 -11.41 24.57
C ASP A 150 -13.41 -12.61 23.93
N VAL A 151 -12.89 -12.47 22.70
CA VAL A 151 -12.19 -13.56 21.99
C VAL A 151 -10.89 -13.92 22.70
N ASP A 152 -10.26 -12.94 23.36
CA ASP A 152 -9.03 -13.14 24.13
C ASP A 152 -9.16 -14.16 25.27
N ARG A 153 -10.37 -14.38 25.80
CA ARG A 153 -10.61 -15.30 26.91
C ARG A 153 -10.74 -16.77 26.48
N VAL A 154 -11.11 -17.04 25.24
CA VAL A 154 -11.53 -18.38 24.80
C VAL A 154 -10.48 -19.07 23.91
N GLU A 155 -9.71 -18.33 23.13
CA GLU A 155 -8.86 -18.92 22.08
C GLU A 155 -7.41 -19.12 22.56
N ARG A 156 -7.12 -20.30 23.10
CA ARG A 156 -5.76 -20.74 23.46
C ARG A 156 -4.96 -21.05 22.18
N ARG A 157 -4.21 -20.04 21.71
CA ARG A 157 -2.97 -20.12 20.88
C ARG A 157 -2.90 -21.22 19.81
N ARG A 158 -3.95 -21.50 19.03
CA ARG A 158 -3.81 -22.30 17.81
C ARG A 158 -3.29 -21.39 16.70
N LYS A 159 -1.97 -21.43 16.43
CA LYS A 159 -1.41 -20.89 15.18
C LYS A 159 -2.09 -21.65 14.05
N SER A 160 -3.01 -20.98 13.38
CA SER A 160 -3.71 -21.56 12.24
C SER A 160 -2.82 -21.34 11.03
N THR A 161 -2.37 -22.42 10.39
CA THR A 161 -1.63 -22.39 9.12
C THR A 161 -2.35 -21.51 8.10
N THR A 162 -3.68 -21.51 8.09
CA THR A 162 -4.50 -20.64 7.24
C THR A 162 -4.24 -19.15 7.48
N LYS A 163 -4.15 -18.70 8.75
CA LYS A 163 -3.85 -17.28 9.07
C LYS A 163 -2.47 -16.88 8.55
N LEU A 164 -1.48 -17.78 8.67
CA LEU A 164 -0.14 -17.55 8.17
C LEU A 164 -0.12 -17.49 6.63
N VAL A 165 -0.75 -18.45 5.95
CA VAL A 165 -0.85 -18.44 4.47
C VAL A 165 -1.53 -17.17 3.97
N LEU A 166 -2.65 -16.76 4.57
CA LEU A 166 -3.32 -15.51 4.21
C LEU A 166 -2.43 -14.27 4.44
N THR A 167 -1.70 -14.24 5.54
CA THR A 167 -0.74 -13.16 5.85
C THR A 167 0.37 -13.10 4.80
N SER A 168 0.95 -14.25 4.42
CA SER A 168 2.00 -14.33 3.41
C SER A 168 1.50 -13.92 2.02
N LEU A 169 0.31 -14.38 1.61
CA LEU A 169 -0.29 -13.99 0.34
C LEU A 169 -0.60 -12.50 0.29
N CYS A 170 -1.13 -11.94 1.38
CA CYS A 170 -1.39 -10.50 1.48
C CYS A 170 -0.09 -9.70 1.43
N PHE A 171 0.95 -10.13 2.14
CA PHE A 171 2.26 -9.48 2.07
C PHE A 171 2.83 -9.51 0.65
N ALA A 172 2.83 -10.68 -0.01
CA ALA A 172 3.29 -10.81 -1.38
C ALA A 172 2.51 -9.91 -2.35
N LEU A 173 1.18 -9.83 -2.21
CA LEU A 173 0.34 -8.95 -3.02
C LEU A 173 0.73 -7.47 -2.84
N PHE A 174 0.89 -7.00 -1.62
CA PHE A 174 1.26 -5.61 -1.36
C PHE A 174 2.70 -5.29 -1.80
N VAL A 175 3.63 -6.25 -1.71
CA VAL A 175 4.97 -6.10 -2.29
C VAL A 175 4.89 -6.00 -3.82
N LEU A 176 4.07 -6.82 -4.48
CA LEU A 176 3.87 -6.73 -5.94
C LEU A 176 3.25 -5.41 -6.35
N LEU A 177 2.28 -4.90 -5.58
CA LEU A 177 1.71 -3.57 -5.81
C LEU A 177 2.77 -2.48 -5.67
N ALA A 178 3.59 -2.53 -4.61
CA ALA A 178 4.67 -1.56 -4.37
C ALA A 178 5.76 -1.62 -5.46
N ILE A 179 6.08 -2.80 -5.97
CA ILE A 179 7.02 -2.94 -7.10
C ILE A 179 6.38 -2.43 -8.40
N GLY A 180 5.10 -2.72 -8.64
CA GLY A 180 4.39 -2.28 -9.84
C GLY A 180 4.20 -0.76 -9.89
N SER A 181 4.10 -0.13 -8.72
CA SER A 181 3.98 1.32 -8.54
C SER A 181 5.31 2.06 -8.56
N ASP A 182 6.42 1.33 -8.66
CA ASP A 182 7.75 1.92 -8.72
C ASP A 182 8.11 2.25 -10.17
N ASP A 183 8.60 3.47 -10.38
CA ASP A 183 8.98 3.98 -11.70
C ASP A 183 10.28 3.30 -12.15
N THR A 184 10.36 2.88 -13.43
CA THR A 184 11.61 2.33 -13.98
C THR A 184 12.70 3.39 -14.13
N VAL A 185 12.30 4.67 -14.17
CA VAL A 185 13.14 5.84 -14.40
C VAL A 185 13.02 6.72 -13.16
N GLY A 186 13.50 6.26 -12.00
CA GLY A 186 13.24 6.89 -10.70
C GLY A 186 13.35 8.42 -10.73
N ARG A 187 12.20 9.11 -10.74
CA ARG A 187 12.04 10.58 -10.64
C ARG A 187 13.15 11.44 -11.29
N ILE A 188 13.70 11.03 -12.44
CA ILE A 188 14.83 11.73 -13.09
C ILE A 188 14.46 13.14 -13.61
N SER A 189 13.18 13.51 -13.73
CA SER A 189 12.79 14.81 -14.32
C SER A 189 12.35 15.91 -13.34
N ALA A 190 12.38 15.70 -12.02
CA ALA A 190 11.87 16.74 -11.11
C ALA A 190 12.90 17.80 -10.67
N GLY A 191 14.17 17.70 -11.07
CA GLY A 191 15.21 18.62 -10.56
C GLY A 191 16.38 18.97 -11.49
N THR A 192 16.62 18.23 -12.56
CA THR A 192 17.72 18.52 -13.48
C THR A 192 17.22 18.44 -14.91
N GLY A 193 17.45 19.50 -15.69
CA GLY A 193 17.07 19.62 -17.09
C GLY A 193 17.86 18.69 -18.02
N GLU A 194 18.00 17.42 -17.67
CA GLU A 194 18.66 16.39 -18.47
C GLU A 194 17.62 15.53 -19.18
N VAL A 195 16.80 16.17 -20.02
CA VAL A 195 15.94 15.47 -20.98
C VAL A 195 16.78 14.82 -22.10
N ASN A 196 18.05 15.22 -22.26
CA ASN A 196 18.87 14.80 -23.40
C ASN A 196 19.68 13.51 -23.20
N ALA A 197 19.77 12.95 -21.98
CA ALA A 197 20.63 11.78 -21.74
C ALA A 197 19.94 10.42 -22.00
N VAL A 198 18.61 10.36 -21.92
CA VAL A 198 17.85 9.10 -22.08
C VAL A 198 17.68 8.72 -23.56
N GLU A 199 17.75 9.70 -24.46
CA GLU A 199 17.61 9.50 -25.92
C GLU A 199 18.86 8.85 -26.56
N GLU A 200 20.02 8.85 -25.88
CA GLU A 200 21.25 8.22 -26.37
C GLU A 200 21.41 6.75 -26.00
N LEU A 201 20.63 6.23 -25.04
CA LEU A 201 20.70 4.82 -24.61
C LEU A 201 19.80 3.87 -25.41
N TRP A 202 19.00 4.41 -26.34
CA TRP A 202 18.10 3.65 -27.22
C TRP A 202 18.36 3.92 -28.72
N LYS A 203 19.62 4.23 -29.08
CA LYS A 203 20.15 4.03 -30.44
C LYS A 203 21.07 2.81 -30.45
#